data_AF-A0A3D0M6T6-F1
#
_entry.id   AF-A0A3D0M6T6-F1
#
_cell.length_a   1.000
_cell.length_b   1.000
_cell.length_c   1.000
_cell.angle_alpha   90.00
_cell.angle_beta   90.00
_cell.angle_gamma   90.00
#
_symmetry.space_group_name_H-M   'P 1'
#
loop_
_entity.id
_entity.type
_entity.pdbx_description
1 polymer ?
#
loop_
_entity_poly.entity_id
_entity_poly.type
_entity_poly.pdbx_seq_one_letter_code
_entity_poly.pdbx_strand_id
1 'polypeptide(L)'
;MKTVTVKHLYLKTFLIALATAAVIFVPAMIWDHGYFLFVGDFNSQQIPFYMTAHDAIRSGQWGWNWYTDIGANFIGSYSFYLLGSPFFWLTVPLSSRLV
;
A
#
# COMPACT_ATOMS: atom_id res chain seq x y z
N MET A 1 -12.18 -45.89 15.86
CA MET A 1 -11.52 -44.93 14.94
C MET A 1 -12.63 -44.24 14.14
N LYS A 2 -12.95 -42.96 14.37
CA LYS A 2 -14.03 -42.27 13.65
C LYS A 2 -13.55 -41.92 12.23
N THR A 3 -14.21 -42.45 11.20
CA THR A 3 -13.96 -42.13 9.80
C THR A 3 -14.39 -40.69 9.51
N VAL A 4 -13.44 -39.77 9.42
CA VAL A 4 -13.72 -38.39 9.03
C VAL A 4 -13.98 -38.38 7.51
N THR A 5 -15.20 -38.04 7.12
CA THR A 5 -15.56 -37.89 5.70
C THR A 5 -15.06 -36.57 5.13
N VAL A 6 -14.71 -36.53 3.84
CA VAL A 6 -14.12 -35.35 3.17
C VAL A 6 -14.96 -34.06 3.36
N LYS A 7 -16.30 -34.17 3.35
CA LYS A 7 -17.19 -33.03 3.64
C LYS A 7 -16.97 -32.43 5.03
N HIS A 8 -16.69 -33.26 6.04
CA HIS A 8 -16.37 -32.79 7.39
C HIS A 8 -15.02 -32.07 7.42
N LEU A 9 -14.04 -32.48 6.61
CA LEU A 9 -12.77 -31.75 6.48
C LEU A 9 -12.99 -30.36 5.85
N TYR A 10 -13.74 -30.24 4.75
CA TYR A 10 -14.00 -28.94 4.13
C TYR A 10 -14.70 -27.97 5.08
N LEU A 11 -15.74 -28.44 5.79
CA LEU A 11 -16.42 -27.63 6.78
C LEU A 11 -15.48 -27.22 7.91
N LYS A 12 -14.65 -28.16 8.41
CA LYS A 12 -13.68 -27.88 9.45
C LYS A 12 -12.64 -26.85 9.00
N THR A 13 -12.10 -26.97 7.79
CA THR A 13 -11.16 -26.01 7.22
C THR A 13 -11.78 -24.64 7.06
N PHE A 14 -13.02 -24.57 6.53
CA PHE A 14 -13.76 -23.30 6.41
C PHE A 14 -13.97 -22.63 7.78
N LEU A 15 -14.43 -23.39 8.78
CA LEU A 15 -14.67 -22.87 10.12
C LEU A 15 -13.37 -22.40 10.80
N ILE A 16 -12.27 -23.11 10.62
CA ILE A 16 -10.96 -22.69 11.13
C ILE A 16 -10.50 -21.41 10.45
N ALA A 17 -10.59 -21.32 9.12
CA ALA A 17 -10.20 -20.13 8.37
C ALA A 17 -11.07 -18.92 8.76
N LEU A 18 -12.38 -19.10 8.88
CA LEU A 18 -13.32 -18.07 9.31
C LEU A 18 -13.03 -17.60 10.74
N ALA A 19 -12.81 -18.53 11.67
CA ALA A 19 -12.46 -18.18 13.05
C ALA A 19 -11.11 -17.44 13.12
N THR A 20 -10.11 -17.87 12.34
CA THR A 20 -8.80 -17.22 12.28
C THR A 20 -8.91 -15.81 11.74
N ALA A 21 -9.64 -15.62 10.63
CA ALA A 21 -9.91 -14.30 10.07
C ALA A 21 -10.67 -13.41 11.05
N ALA A 22 -11.69 -13.95 11.74
CA ALA A 22 -12.44 -13.20 12.75
C ALA A 22 -11.54 -12.75 13.91
N VAL A 23 -10.66 -13.62 14.42
CA VAL A 23 -9.73 -13.28 15.50
C VAL A 23 -8.73 -12.18 15.10
N ILE A 24 -8.35 -12.10 13.81
CA ILE A 24 -7.43 -11.07 13.32
C ILE A 24 -8.19 -9.75 13.04
N PHE A 25 -9.27 -9.82 12.27
CA PHE A 25 -9.93 -8.62 11.73
C PHE A 25 -10.96 -8.00 12.68
N VAL A 26 -11.72 -8.80 13.44
CA VAL A 26 -12.78 -8.26 14.31
C VAL A 26 -12.21 -7.36 15.42
N PRO A 27 -11.10 -7.71 16.11
CA PRO A 27 -10.52 -6.79 17.08
C PRO A 27 -10.07 -5.46 16.47
N ALA A 28 -9.44 -5.49 15.29
CA ALA A 28 -9.05 -4.29 14.56
C ALA A 28 -10.28 -3.44 14.20
N MET A 29 -11.34 -4.07 13.71
CA MET A 29 -12.60 -3.38 13.41
C MET A 29 -13.24 -2.78 14.66
N ILE A 30 -13.23 -3.47 15.80
CA ILE A 30 -13.77 -2.92 17.06
C ILE A 30 -12.96 -1.69 17.50
N TRP A 31 -11.63 -1.77 17.39
CA TRP A 31 -10.72 -0.67 17.71
C TRP A 31 -10.98 0.56 16.85
N ASP A 32 -11.21 0.35 15.55
CA ASP A 32 -11.47 1.41 14.56
C ASP A 32 -12.96 1.73 14.41
N HIS A 33 -13.79 1.44 15.42
CA HIS A 33 -15.23 1.78 15.47
C HIS A 33 -16.09 1.24 14.31
N GLY A 34 -15.79 0.03 13.85
CA GLY A 34 -16.49 -0.70 12.80
C GLY A 34 -15.83 -0.60 11.43
N TYR A 35 -14.81 0.22 11.26
CA TYR A 35 -14.04 0.30 10.02
C TYR A 35 -12.89 -0.71 10.02
N PHE A 36 -12.65 -1.37 8.90
CA PHE A 36 -11.41 -2.10 8.67
C PHE A 36 -10.59 -1.31 7.65
N LEU A 37 -9.70 -0.43 8.14
CA LEU A 37 -8.84 0.37 7.29
C LEU A 37 -7.52 -0.37 7.04
N PHE A 38 -7.46 -1.10 5.93
CA PHE A 38 -6.18 -1.59 5.42
C PHE A 38 -5.45 -0.44 4.73
N VAL A 39 -4.78 0.40 5.53
CA VAL A 39 -3.82 1.39 5.02
C VAL A 39 -2.54 0.63 4.68
N GLY A 40 -2.58 -0.11 3.58
CA GLY A 40 -1.46 -0.89 3.12
C GLY A 40 -0.30 -0.02 2.62
N ASP A 41 0.73 -0.71 2.15
CA ASP A 41 1.93 -0.17 1.49
C ASP A 41 1.59 0.99 0.54
N PHE A 42 0.65 0.77 -0.37
CA PHE A 42 0.28 1.77 -1.37
C PHE A 42 -0.13 3.13 -0.78
N ASN A 43 -1.11 3.18 0.13
CA ASN A 43 -1.60 4.48 0.64
C ASN A 43 -0.60 5.15 1.58
N SER A 44 0.16 4.36 2.34
CA SER A 44 1.17 4.88 3.28
C SER A 44 2.45 5.36 2.58
N GLN A 45 2.81 4.76 1.44
CA GLN A 45 4.02 5.09 0.69
C GLN A 45 3.76 6.05 -0.48
N GLN A 46 2.54 6.07 -1.04
CA GLN A 46 2.22 6.90 -2.21
C GLN A 46 2.40 8.38 -1.92
N ILE A 47 1.98 8.88 -0.76
CA ILE A 47 2.15 10.31 -0.41
C ILE A 47 3.65 10.68 -0.35
N PRO A 48 4.50 9.98 0.44
CA PRO A 48 5.96 10.20 0.41
C PRO A 48 6.58 10.09 -0.97
N PHE A 49 6.20 9.09 -1.77
CA PHE A 49 6.73 8.92 -3.13
C PHE A 49 6.31 10.05 -4.05
N TYR A 50 5.07 10.51 -3.94
CA TYR A 50 4.57 11.65 -4.72
C TYR A 50 5.36 12.91 -4.41
N MET A 51 5.52 13.25 -3.12
CA MET A 51 6.28 14.42 -2.69
C MET A 51 7.74 14.33 -3.14
N THR A 52 8.37 13.17 -2.94
CA THR A 52 9.77 12.95 -3.33
C THR A 52 9.95 13.08 -4.84
N ALA A 53 9.02 12.53 -5.63
CA ALA A 53 9.08 12.63 -7.07
C ALA A 53 8.86 14.05 -7.57
N HIS A 54 7.90 14.76 -6.96
CA HIS A 54 7.58 16.14 -7.26
C HIS A 54 8.76 17.08 -6.96
N ASP A 55 9.39 16.92 -5.80
CA ASP A 55 10.58 17.67 -5.40
C ASP A 55 11.77 17.37 -6.31
N ALA A 56 11.99 16.11 -6.68
CA ALA A 56 13.04 15.73 -7.61
C ALA A 56 12.85 16.35 -9.00
N ILE A 57 11.61 16.40 -9.52
CA ILE A 57 11.30 17.10 -10.77
C ILE A 57 11.61 18.60 -10.66
N ARG A 58 11.11 19.26 -9.61
CA ARG A 58 11.26 20.72 -9.43
C ARG A 58 12.70 21.15 -9.14
N SER A 59 13.49 20.31 -8.47
CA SER A 59 14.89 20.57 -8.15
C SER A 59 15.88 20.12 -9.24
N GLY A 60 15.41 19.38 -10.25
CA GLY A 60 16.25 18.81 -11.30
C GLY A 60 17.08 17.59 -10.87
N GLN A 61 16.79 16.99 -9.70
CA GLN A 61 17.54 15.85 -9.16
C GLN A 61 17.00 14.50 -9.67
N TRP A 62 17.14 14.24 -10.97
CA TRP A 62 16.57 13.04 -11.62
C TRP A 62 17.51 11.81 -11.56
N GLY A 63 18.55 11.87 -10.74
CA GLY A 63 19.58 10.85 -10.65
C GLY A 63 19.27 9.75 -9.63
N TRP A 64 20.26 9.44 -8.80
CA TRP A 64 20.11 8.48 -7.71
C TRP A 64 19.44 9.15 -6.50
N ASN A 65 18.44 8.49 -5.94
CA ASN A 65 17.69 8.95 -4.79
C ASN A 65 18.03 8.09 -3.56
N TRP A 66 18.54 8.72 -2.51
CA TRP A 66 18.88 8.07 -1.24
C TRP A 66 17.73 8.05 -0.21
N TYR A 67 16.62 8.73 -0.50
CA TYR A 67 15.43 8.79 0.36
C TYR A 67 14.46 7.63 0.15
N THR A 68 14.70 6.77 -0.85
CA THR A 68 13.87 5.60 -1.13
C THR A 68 14.65 4.33 -0.86
N ASP A 69 14.19 3.59 0.15
CA ASP A 69 14.81 2.34 0.62
C ASP A 69 16.33 2.52 0.85
N ILE A 70 17.17 1.57 0.44
CA ILE A 70 18.64 1.65 0.48
C ILE A 70 19.25 2.48 -0.67
N GLY A 71 18.41 3.16 -1.45
CA GLY A 71 18.77 3.95 -2.61
C GLY A 71 18.19 3.39 -3.91
N ALA A 72 17.72 4.28 -4.78
CA ALA A 72 17.07 3.87 -6.02
C ALA A 72 17.25 4.88 -7.17
N ASN A 73 17.11 4.42 -8.41
CA ASN A 73 17.10 5.31 -9.57
C ASN A 73 15.73 6.00 -9.72
N PHE A 74 15.74 7.31 -9.93
CA PHE A 74 14.53 8.12 -10.06
C PHE A 74 13.52 7.59 -11.11
N ILE A 75 13.96 7.40 -12.35
CA ILE A 75 13.05 7.02 -13.44
C ILE A 75 12.48 5.62 -13.20
N GLY A 76 13.33 4.67 -12.81
CA GLY A 76 12.90 3.30 -12.51
C GLY A 76 11.86 3.27 -11.38
N SER A 77 12.14 3.96 -10.27
CA SER A 77 11.33 3.92 -9.06
C SER A 77 10.01 4.67 -9.16
N TYR A 78 9.96 5.76 -9.94
CA TYR A 78 8.76 6.61 -10.02
C TYR A 78 8.06 6.56 -11.39
N SER A 79 8.51 5.71 -12.32
CA SER A 79 7.82 5.52 -13.60
C SER A 79 6.40 4.98 -13.42
N PHE A 80 6.23 4.05 -12.47
CA PHE A 80 4.92 3.47 -12.14
C PHE A 80 4.11 4.45 -11.27
N TYR A 81 2.90 4.78 -11.73
CA TYR A 81 1.94 5.70 -11.10
C TYR A 81 2.28 7.21 -10.99
N LEU A 82 3.54 7.64 -11.18
CA LEU A 82 3.89 9.07 -11.11
C LEU A 82 4.34 9.65 -12.45
N LEU A 83 5.54 9.31 -12.95
CA LEU A 83 6.10 9.97 -14.15
C LEU A 83 5.29 9.69 -15.42
N GLY A 84 4.60 8.55 -15.50
CA GLY A 84 3.67 8.24 -16.59
C GLY A 84 2.26 8.84 -16.42
N SER A 85 1.96 9.43 -15.27
CA SER A 85 0.63 9.95 -14.95
C SER A 85 0.48 11.40 -15.41
N PRO A 86 -0.50 11.74 -16.28
CA PRO A 86 -0.75 13.13 -16.66
C PRO A 86 -1.16 13.99 -15.47
N PHE A 87 -1.85 13.41 -14.48
CA PHE A 87 -2.26 14.13 -13.26
C PHE A 87 -1.08 14.54 -12.40
N PHE A 88 -0.01 13.75 -12.35
CA PHE A 88 1.22 14.15 -11.66
C PHE A 88 1.79 15.43 -12.25
N TRP A 89 1.93 15.47 -13.58
CA TRP A 89 2.48 16.65 -14.27
C TRP A 89 1.64 17.91 -14.12
N LEU A 90 0.32 17.78 -14.02
CA LEU A 90 -0.57 18.92 -13.73
C LEU A 90 -0.27 19.57 -12.37
N THR A 91 0.29 18.81 -11.42
CA THR A 91 0.63 19.33 -10.10
C THR A 91 2.06 19.88 -9.98
N VAL A 92 2.96 19.54 -10.91
CA VAL A 92 4.36 20.01 -10.88
C VAL A 92 4.50 21.53 -10.79
N PRO A 93 3.67 22.36 -11.45
CA PRO A 93 3.72 23.82 -11.26
C PRO A 93 3.40 24.26 -9.82
N LEU A 94 2.60 23.49 -9.08
CA LEU A 94 2.20 23.79 -7.71
C LEU A 94 3.35 23.54 -6.73
N SER A 95 3.29 24.19 -5.57
CA SER A 95 4.23 23.93 -4.46
C SER A 95 4.01 22.52 -3.90
N SER A 96 5.09 21.84 -3.49
CA SER A 96 5.06 20.51 -2.86
C SER A 96 4.26 20.46 -1.55
N ARG A 97 3.93 21.62 -0.96
CA ARG A 97 3.05 21.74 0.20
C ARG A 97 1.55 21.63 -0.13
N LEU A 98 1.20 21.67 -1.42
CA LEU A 98 -0.17 21.69 -1.93
C LEU A 98 -0.55 20.38 -2.63
N VAL A 99 0.33 19.39 -2.62
CA VAL A 99 0.18 18.06 -3.24
C VAL A 99 0.28 16.96 -2.20
#